data_AF-A0AAW9RKP2-F1
#
_entry.id   AF-A0AAW9RKP2-F1
#
_cell.length_a   1.000
_cell.length_b   1.000
_cell.length_c   1.000
_cell.angle_alpha   90.00
_cell.angle_beta   90.00
_cell.angle_gamma   90.00
#
_symmetry.space_group_name_H-M   'P 1'
#
loop_
_entity.id
_entity.type
_entity.pdbx_description
1 polymer ?
#
loop_
_entity_poly.entity_id
_entity_poly.type
_entity_poly.pdbx_seq_one_letter_code
_entity_poly.pdbx_strand_id
1 'polypeptide(L)'
;MSARFLGLALAAIIAFCGVPAAMADQTNGGSGAEIAGPASSFSNVVDARFAVFYDRSSIVRAKNINTVTHPSTGIYCVKIPKTLDGKNINAQRLIPNVTVEWGTSFGLDLLAYYYANADSCPKSKRFVEVRTYQFPDGVPELSDNVSFIVTIP
;
A
#
# COMPACT_ATOMS: atom_id res chain seq x y z
N MET A 1 -79.58 -18.30 -22.45
CA MET A 1 -78.92 -18.13 -21.13
C MET A 1 -77.93 -16.99 -21.28
N SER A 2 -78.25 -15.84 -20.67
CA SER A 2 -77.57 -14.56 -20.86
C SER A 2 -76.28 -14.43 -20.05
N ALA A 3 -75.28 -13.80 -20.66
CA ALA A 3 -74.04 -13.38 -20.03
C ALA A 3 -74.25 -12.23 -19.03
N ARG A 4 -73.56 -12.30 -17.88
CA ARG A 4 -73.18 -11.14 -17.05
C ARG A 4 -71.85 -11.44 -16.34
N PHE A 5 -70.77 -10.84 -16.83
CA PHE A 5 -69.53 -10.64 -16.07
C PHE A 5 -69.59 -9.25 -15.43
N LEU A 6 -69.56 -9.20 -14.11
CA LEU A 6 -69.53 -7.98 -13.31
C LEU A 6 -68.65 -8.28 -12.08
N GLY A 7 -67.63 -7.47 -11.80
CA GLY A 7 -67.00 -7.52 -10.48
C GLY A 7 -65.55 -7.06 -10.38
N LEU A 8 -65.39 -5.73 -10.31
CA LEU A 8 -64.36 -4.97 -9.58
C LEU A 8 -62.88 -5.35 -9.69
N ALA A 9 -62.14 -4.48 -10.38
CA ALA A 9 -60.73 -4.20 -10.13
C ALA A 9 -60.56 -3.39 -8.83
N LEU A 10 -59.61 -3.79 -7.98
CA LEU A 10 -59.05 -2.94 -6.93
C LEU A 10 -57.52 -3.12 -6.96
N ALA A 11 -56.84 -2.25 -7.69
CA ALA A 11 -55.38 -2.19 -7.75
C ALA A 11 -54.87 -1.30 -6.61
N ALA A 12 -54.06 -1.87 -5.71
CA ALA A 12 -53.33 -1.12 -4.70
C ALA A 12 -52.03 -0.59 -5.32
N ILE A 13 -51.93 0.73 -5.48
CA ILE A 13 -50.71 1.42 -5.93
C ILE A 13 -49.92 1.80 -4.67
N ILE A 14 -48.81 1.11 -4.41
CA ILE A 14 -47.81 1.53 -3.43
C ILE A 14 -46.81 2.44 -4.15
N ALA A 15 -46.92 3.75 -3.91
CA ALA A 15 -45.94 4.73 -4.34
C ALA A 15 -44.72 4.68 -3.43
N PHE A 16 -43.65 4.02 -3.87
CA PHE A 16 -42.33 4.13 -3.24
C PHE A 16 -41.64 5.38 -3.82
N CYS A 17 -41.33 6.35 -2.97
CA CYS A 17 -40.56 7.53 -3.33
C CYS A 17 -39.15 7.14 -3.77
N GLY A 18 -38.94 7.08 -5.09
CA GLY A 18 -37.61 7.04 -5.69
C GLY A 18 -36.95 8.40 -5.56
N VAL A 19 -35.83 8.47 -4.85
CA VAL A 19 -34.90 9.59 -4.91
C VAL A 19 -34.20 9.52 -6.28
N PRO A 20 -34.19 10.57 -7.11
CA PRO A 20 -33.45 10.52 -8.37
C PRO A 20 -31.95 10.50 -8.06
N ALA A 21 -31.29 9.38 -8.38
CA ALA A 21 -29.85 9.36 -8.53
C ALA A 21 -29.51 10.24 -9.74
N ALA A 22 -28.94 11.41 -9.49
CA ALA A 22 -28.38 12.26 -10.52
C ALA A 22 -27.27 11.46 -11.24
N MET A 23 -27.55 11.06 -12.47
CA MET A 23 -26.53 10.60 -13.42
C MET A 23 -25.67 11.83 -13.74
N ALA A 24 -24.46 11.85 -13.19
CA ALA A 24 -23.45 12.81 -13.63
C ALA A 24 -23.02 12.43 -15.05
N ASP A 25 -23.30 13.35 -15.96
CA ASP A 25 -23.00 13.32 -17.38
C ASP A 25 -21.49 13.18 -17.62
N GLN A 26 -21.07 12.06 -18.21
CA GLN A 26 -19.80 11.99 -18.89
C GLN A 26 -19.94 12.72 -20.22
N THR A 27 -19.16 13.78 -20.43
CA THR A 27 -18.24 13.90 -21.57
C THR A 27 -17.61 15.29 -21.64
N ASN A 28 -16.28 15.35 -21.59
CA ASN A 28 -15.44 15.89 -22.67
C ASN A 28 -13.98 16.01 -22.21
N GLY A 29 -13.09 15.18 -22.78
CA GLY A 29 -11.65 15.32 -22.60
C GLY A 29 -10.82 14.13 -23.05
N GLY A 30 -10.62 14.00 -24.37
CA GLY A 30 -9.36 13.48 -24.93
C GLY A 30 -9.15 11.96 -24.95
N SER A 31 -9.11 11.42 -26.16
CA SER A 31 -8.57 10.10 -26.49
C SER A 31 -7.12 9.97 -26.01
N GLY A 32 -6.87 9.02 -25.11
CA GLY A 32 -5.53 8.66 -24.66
C GLY A 32 -5.42 8.48 -23.15
N ALA A 33 -6.37 7.78 -22.53
CA ALA A 33 -6.15 7.26 -21.19
C ALA A 33 -5.15 6.10 -21.30
N GLU A 34 -3.85 6.40 -21.25
CA GLU A 34 -2.90 5.44 -20.68
C GLU A 34 -3.48 5.03 -19.32
N ILE A 35 -3.77 3.74 -19.16
CA ILE A 35 -4.01 3.18 -17.82
C ILE A 35 -2.66 3.30 -17.12
N ALA A 36 -2.44 4.44 -16.47
CA ALA A 36 -1.43 4.58 -15.46
C ALA A 36 -1.84 3.59 -14.36
N GLY A 37 -1.25 2.39 -14.40
CA GLY A 37 -1.14 1.59 -13.20
C GLY A 37 -0.55 2.47 -12.09
N PRO A 38 -0.85 2.21 -10.81
CA PRO A 38 -0.37 3.04 -9.73
C PRO A 38 1.15 3.16 -9.83
N ALA A 39 1.63 4.29 -10.34
CA ALA A 39 3.04 4.59 -10.36
C ALA A 39 3.41 4.75 -8.89
N SER A 40 4.10 3.72 -8.36
CA SER A 40 4.73 3.72 -7.04
C SER A 40 5.13 5.14 -6.64
N SER A 41 4.51 5.64 -5.57
CA SER A 41 4.54 7.05 -5.15
C SER A 41 5.93 7.50 -4.71
N PHE A 42 6.87 7.61 -5.65
CA PHE A 42 8.15 8.26 -5.46
C PHE A 42 8.07 9.77 -5.72
N SER A 43 6.94 10.27 -6.23
CA SER A 43 6.74 11.71 -6.51
C SER A 43 6.77 12.58 -5.24
N ASN A 44 6.54 12.00 -4.05
CA ASN A 44 6.58 12.70 -2.75
C ASN A 44 7.91 12.50 -2.00
N VAL A 45 8.94 11.91 -2.63
CA VAL A 45 10.22 11.57 -1.99
C VAL A 45 11.24 12.74 -2.04
N VAL A 46 10.83 13.90 -2.57
CA VAL A 46 11.71 15.06 -2.73
C VAL A 46 12.33 15.47 -1.39
N ASP A 47 11.54 15.43 -0.31
CA ASP A 47 11.96 15.86 1.04
C ASP A 47 12.54 14.75 1.92
N ALA A 48 12.47 13.48 1.52
CA ALA A 48 12.97 12.40 2.36
C ALA A 48 14.51 12.44 2.47
N ARG A 49 15.08 12.38 3.67
CA ARG A 49 16.53 12.23 3.89
C ARG A 49 17.04 10.85 3.47
N PHE A 50 16.23 9.82 3.68
CA PHE A 50 16.50 8.47 3.23
C PHE A 50 15.27 7.87 2.54
N ALA A 51 15.47 7.13 1.46
CA ALA A 51 14.40 6.37 0.84
C ALA A 51 14.94 5.09 0.19
N VAL A 52 14.13 4.04 0.17
CA VAL A 52 14.43 2.82 -0.57
C VAL A 52 13.15 2.17 -1.10
N PHE A 53 13.16 1.80 -2.37
CA PHE A 53 12.27 0.81 -2.98
C PHE A 53 13.00 -0.52 -2.95
N TYR A 54 12.45 -1.51 -2.26
CA TYR A 54 12.87 -2.90 -2.35
C TYR A 54 11.80 -3.77 -3.02
N ASP A 55 12.12 -4.45 -4.13
CA ASP A 55 11.18 -5.24 -4.95
C ASP A 55 11.12 -6.73 -4.61
N ARG A 56 11.40 -7.07 -3.34
CA ARG A 56 11.61 -8.44 -2.80
C ARG A 56 12.95 -9.04 -3.15
N SER A 57 13.53 -8.70 -4.30
CA SER A 57 14.82 -9.26 -4.74
C SER A 57 15.99 -8.29 -4.62
N SER A 58 15.72 -7.00 -4.82
CA SER A 58 16.75 -6.01 -5.02
C SER A 58 16.28 -4.60 -4.66
N ILE A 59 17.24 -3.69 -4.55
CA ILE A 59 16.96 -2.26 -4.44
C ILE A 59 16.73 -1.70 -5.85
N VAL A 60 15.51 -1.29 -6.15
CA VAL A 60 15.15 -0.69 -7.46
C VAL A 60 15.50 0.79 -7.52
N ARG A 61 15.28 1.49 -6.40
CA ARG A 61 15.54 2.93 -6.29
C ARG A 61 15.90 3.26 -4.85
N ALA A 62 16.84 4.17 -4.64
CA ALA A 62 17.19 4.60 -3.30
C ALA A 62 17.69 6.05 -3.26
N LYS A 63 17.59 6.64 -2.07
CA LYS A 63 18.21 7.91 -1.67
C LYS A 63 18.93 7.68 -0.36
N ASN A 64 20.25 7.86 -0.35
CA ASN A 64 21.12 7.70 0.83
C ASN A 64 21.02 6.33 1.54
N ILE A 65 20.49 5.30 0.87
CA ILE A 65 20.44 3.90 1.30
C ILE A 65 21.09 3.07 0.20
N ASN A 66 21.98 2.15 0.57
CA ASN A 66 22.68 1.30 -0.39
C ASN A 66 22.69 -0.18 -0.01
N THR A 67 22.15 -0.54 1.15
CA THR A 67 22.14 -1.92 1.63
C THR A 67 20.81 -2.21 2.30
N VAL A 68 20.15 -3.25 1.81
CA VAL A 68 19.07 -3.95 2.49
C VAL A 68 19.52 -5.39 2.60
N THR A 69 19.46 -5.98 3.79
CA THR A 69 19.73 -7.41 3.98
C THR A 69 18.47 -8.13 4.42
N HIS A 70 18.33 -9.38 4.01
CA HIS A 70 17.17 -10.22 4.29
C HIS A 70 17.63 -11.43 5.12
N PRO A 71 17.70 -11.32 6.47
CA PRO A 71 18.17 -12.42 7.33
C PRO A 71 17.22 -13.61 7.41
N SER A 72 15.91 -13.39 7.24
CA SER A 72 14.87 -14.42 7.32
C SER A 72 13.59 -13.92 6.67
N THR A 73 12.71 -14.84 6.29
CA THR A 73 11.42 -14.53 5.65
C THR A 73 10.67 -13.41 6.34
N GLY A 74 10.25 -12.44 5.54
CA GLY A 74 9.48 -11.29 5.95
C GLY A 74 10.25 -10.29 6.83
N ILE A 75 11.57 -10.40 6.98
CA ILE A 75 12.39 -9.51 7.82
C ILE A 75 13.49 -8.87 6.98
N TYR A 76 13.46 -7.55 6.86
CA TYR A 76 14.38 -6.77 6.03
C TYR A 76 15.11 -5.73 6.87
N CYS A 77 16.43 -5.73 6.83
CA CYS A 77 17.27 -4.78 7.55
C CYS A 77 17.79 -3.72 6.60
N VAL A 78 17.19 -2.53 6.68
CA VAL A 78 17.59 -1.36 5.90
C VAL A 78 18.74 -0.67 6.61
N LYS A 79 19.92 -0.67 5.98
CA LYS A 79 21.13 -0.08 6.56
C LYS A 79 21.17 1.42 6.31
N ILE A 80 21.11 2.19 7.39
CA ILE A 80 21.29 3.62 7.40
C ILE A 80 22.80 3.95 7.46
N PRO A 81 23.29 4.90 6.65
CA PRO A 81 24.66 5.36 6.73
C PRO A 81 24.94 5.96 8.11
N LYS A 82 26.19 5.84 8.57
CA LYS A 82 26.60 6.39 9.88
C LYS A 82 26.49 7.92 9.89
N THR A 83 26.66 8.55 8.74
CA THR A 83 26.66 10.00 8.58
C THR A 83 25.88 10.42 7.34
N LEU A 84 25.22 11.58 7.42
CA LEU A 84 24.63 12.30 6.28
C LEU A 84 24.99 13.78 6.46
N ASP A 85 25.52 14.43 5.42
CA ASP A 85 25.93 15.85 5.43
C ASP A 85 26.82 16.22 6.64
N GLY A 86 27.79 15.36 6.96
CA GLY A 86 28.71 15.55 8.09
C GLY A 86 28.11 15.33 9.49
N LYS A 87 26.83 15.01 9.59
CA LYS A 87 26.15 14.74 10.87
C LYS A 87 26.04 13.25 11.14
N ASN A 88 26.32 12.84 12.37
CA ASN A 88 26.11 11.45 12.80
C ASN A 88 24.61 11.12 12.84
N ILE A 89 24.25 9.98 12.25
CA ILE A 89 22.88 9.48 12.21
C ILE A 89 22.78 8.25 13.11
N ASN A 90 21.72 8.21 13.91
CA ASN A 90 21.35 7.05 14.70
C ASN A 90 20.02 6.52 14.16
N ALA A 91 20.04 5.35 13.52
CA ALA A 91 18.87 4.72 12.92
C ALA A 91 17.74 4.48 13.95
N GLN A 92 18.10 4.24 15.22
CA GLN A 92 17.13 4.00 16.30
C GLN A 92 16.34 5.25 16.71
N ARG A 93 16.74 6.43 16.23
CA ARG A 93 16.03 7.71 16.48
C ARG A 93 15.23 8.17 15.28
N LEU A 94 15.21 7.39 14.20
CA LEU A 94 14.45 7.69 13.00
C LEU A 94 13.06 7.07 13.14
N ILE A 95 12.06 7.73 12.55
CA ILE A 95 10.69 7.22 12.45
C ILE A 95 10.43 7.01 10.95
N PRO A 96 10.62 5.79 10.43
CA PRO A 96 10.36 5.49 9.03
C PRO A 96 8.86 5.46 8.75
N ASN A 97 8.48 5.94 7.57
CA ASN A 97 7.24 5.56 6.96
C ASN A 97 7.52 4.36 6.04
N VAL A 98 6.70 3.32 6.15
CA VAL A 98 6.80 2.12 5.32
C VAL A 98 5.45 1.90 4.68
N THR A 99 5.44 1.70 3.37
CA THR A 99 4.24 1.35 2.61
C THR A 99 4.52 0.13 1.75
N VAL A 100 3.48 -0.67 1.53
CA VAL A 100 3.51 -1.73 0.52
C VAL A 100 3.64 -1.08 -0.86
N GLU A 101 4.51 -1.66 -1.69
CA GLU A 101 4.56 -1.37 -3.12
C GLU A 101 3.76 -2.47 -3.83
N TRP A 102 2.63 -2.11 -4.42
CA TRP A 102 1.68 -3.09 -4.95
C TRP A 102 2.01 -3.61 -6.35
N GLY A 103 2.75 -2.85 -7.17
CA GLY A 103 3.06 -3.23 -8.56
C GLY A 103 3.98 -4.43 -8.68
N THR A 104 4.79 -4.70 -7.66
CA THR A 104 5.80 -5.78 -7.65
C THR A 104 5.59 -6.78 -6.52
N SER A 105 4.62 -6.56 -5.64
CA SER A 105 4.17 -7.52 -4.63
C SER A 105 3.28 -8.63 -5.22
N PHE A 106 3.16 -9.75 -4.50
CA PHE A 106 2.26 -10.84 -4.83
C PHE A 106 1.30 -11.14 -3.67
N GLY A 107 0.00 -11.24 -3.96
CA GLY A 107 -1.04 -11.48 -2.97
C GLY A 107 -2.02 -10.32 -2.86
N LEU A 108 -3.03 -10.51 -2.01
CA LEU A 108 -4.17 -9.58 -1.90
C LEU A 108 -4.22 -8.88 -0.54
N ASP A 109 -3.86 -9.59 0.52
CA ASP A 109 -3.83 -9.06 1.88
C ASP A 109 -2.38 -8.99 2.37
N LEU A 110 -1.75 -7.83 2.19
CA LEU A 110 -0.34 -7.60 2.46
C LEU A 110 -0.14 -6.46 3.44
N LEU A 111 0.92 -6.54 4.22
CA LEU A 111 1.34 -5.48 5.13
C LEU A 111 2.87 -5.35 5.12
N ALA A 112 3.35 -4.11 5.21
CA ALA A 112 4.74 -3.79 5.47
C ALA A 112 4.82 -2.68 6.52
N TYR A 113 5.64 -2.84 7.55
CA TYR A 113 5.85 -1.80 8.56
C TYR A 113 7.25 -1.87 9.17
N TYR A 114 7.73 -0.75 9.72
CA TYR A 114 8.99 -0.76 10.47
C TYR A 114 8.78 -1.29 11.89
N TYR A 115 9.71 -2.07 12.41
CA TYR A 115 9.65 -2.56 13.78
C TYR A 115 10.68 -1.86 14.67
N ALA A 116 10.19 -1.02 15.60
CA ALA A 116 11.03 -0.15 16.43
C ALA A 116 11.91 -0.91 17.44
N ASN A 117 11.42 -2.03 17.97
CA ASN A 117 12.10 -2.85 18.97
C ASN A 117 12.66 -4.15 18.39
N ALA A 118 13.06 -4.07 17.13
CA ALA A 118 13.63 -5.16 16.37
C ALA A 118 14.95 -5.71 16.96
N ASP A 119 15.05 -7.02 17.02
CA ASP A 119 16.22 -7.78 17.44
C ASP A 119 16.76 -8.73 16.37
N SER A 120 16.07 -8.83 15.24
CA SER A 120 16.42 -9.75 14.14
C SER A 120 17.47 -9.14 13.21
N CYS A 121 17.53 -7.80 13.13
CA CYS A 121 18.65 -7.09 12.50
C CYS A 121 19.90 -6.98 13.40
N PRO A 122 21.11 -6.82 12.81
CA PRO A 122 22.33 -6.67 13.59
C PRO A 122 22.22 -5.55 14.63
N LYS A 123 22.61 -5.83 15.89
CA LYS A 123 22.54 -4.92 17.06
C LYS A 123 23.49 -3.72 16.94
N SER A 124 23.25 -2.89 15.94
CA SER A 124 23.96 -1.65 15.70
C SER A 124 22.96 -0.54 15.46
N LYS A 125 23.39 0.70 15.74
CA LYS A 125 22.58 1.93 15.57
C LYS A 125 22.38 2.32 14.09
N ARG A 126 22.47 1.35 13.19
CA ARG A 126 22.57 1.54 11.74
C ARG A 126 21.49 0.80 10.96
N PHE A 127 20.58 0.09 11.60
CA PHE A 127 19.54 -0.65 10.90
C PHE A 127 18.16 -0.18 11.35
N VAL A 128 17.27 -0.11 10.37
CA VAL A 128 15.82 -0.11 10.53
C VAL A 128 15.35 -1.48 10.08
N GLU A 129 14.61 -2.18 10.94
CA GLU A 129 13.96 -3.43 10.55
C GLU A 129 12.59 -3.11 9.93
N VAL A 130 12.34 -3.66 8.76
CA VAL A 130 11.04 -3.70 8.10
C VAL A 130 10.55 -5.13 8.17
N ARG A 131 9.31 -5.30 8.61
CA ARG A 131 8.63 -6.59 8.56
C ARG A 131 7.52 -6.57 7.54
N THR A 132 7.37 -7.68 6.84
CA THR A 132 6.35 -7.86 5.83
C THR A 132 5.52 -9.09 6.11
N TYR A 133 4.22 -8.99 5.86
CA TYR A 133 3.25 -10.01 6.17
C TYR A 133 2.28 -10.21 5.02
N GLN A 134 1.77 -11.44 4.94
CA GLN A 134 0.55 -11.80 4.25
C GLN A 134 -0.49 -12.28 5.27
N PHE A 135 -1.77 -12.30 4.89
CA PHE A 135 -2.85 -12.71 5.80
C PHE A 135 -3.70 -13.85 5.21
N PRO A 136 -3.13 -15.05 4.97
CA PRO A 136 -3.92 -16.21 4.57
C PRO A 136 -5.00 -16.46 5.61
N ASP A 137 -6.24 -16.51 5.16
CA ASP A 137 -7.42 -16.69 6.02
C ASP A 137 -7.51 -15.67 7.17
N GLY A 138 -6.94 -14.46 6.98
CA GLY A 138 -6.94 -13.38 7.95
C GLY A 138 -5.88 -13.51 9.07
N VAL A 139 -4.99 -14.50 9.02
CA VAL A 139 -3.95 -14.71 10.02
C VAL A 139 -2.61 -14.14 9.55
N PRO A 140 -1.97 -13.23 10.31
CA PRO A 140 -0.68 -12.66 9.90
C PRO A 140 0.42 -13.72 9.86
N GLU A 141 1.07 -13.84 8.70
CA GLU A 141 2.23 -14.68 8.45
C GLU A 141 3.35 -13.84 7.83
N LEU A 142 4.59 -13.97 8.33
CA LEU A 142 5.74 -13.30 7.71
C LEU A 142 5.91 -13.77 6.25
N SER A 143 6.17 -12.85 5.33
CA SER A 143 6.18 -13.19 3.91
C SER A 143 7.14 -12.36 3.07
N ASP A 144 7.82 -13.03 2.16
CA ASP A 144 8.69 -12.44 1.14
C ASP A 144 7.94 -12.02 -0.13
N ASN A 145 6.61 -12.14 -0.13
CA ASN A 145 5.78 -11.74 -1.26
C ASN A 145 5.50 -10.23 -1.30
N VAL A 146 6.05 -9.45 -0.37
CA VAL A 146 5.76 -8.03 -0.22
C VAL A 146 6.97 -7.17 -0.61
N SER A 147 6.81 -6.41 -1.67
CA SER A 147 7.68 -5.28 -1.99
C SER A 147 7.29 -4.07 -1.13
N PHE A 148 8.26 -3.22 -0.82
CA PHE A 148 8.00 -2.07 0.05
C PHE A 148 8.81 -0.84 -0.32
N ILE A 149 8.27 0.30 0.08
CA ILE A 149 8.96 1.59 0.06
C ILE A 149 9.15 2.03 1.50
N VAL A 150 10.39 2.37 1.86
CA VAL A 150 10.70 3.07 3.10
C VAL A 150 11.05 4.51 2.76
N THR A 151 10.48 5.45 3.50
CA THR A 151 10.90 6.85 3.49
C THR A 151 11.18 7.32 4.92
N ILE A 152 12.23 8.10 5.08
CA ILE A 152 12.59 8.73 6.36
C ILE A 152 12.76 10.22 6.07
N PRO A 153 11.86 11.09 6.58
CA PRO A 153 12.00 12.54 6.44
C PRO A 153 13.23 13.06 7.18
#